data_AF-A0A8S3BG87-F1
#
_entry.id   AF-A0A8S3BG87-F1
#
_cell.length_a   1.000
_cell.length_b   1.000
_cell.length_c   1.000
_cell.angle_alpha   90.00
_cell.angle_beta   90.00
_cell.angle_gamma   90.00
#
_symmetry.space_group_name_H-M   'P 1'
#
loop_
_entity.id
_entity.type
_entity.pdbx_description
1 polymer ?
#
loop_
_entity_poly.entity_id
_entity_poly.type
_entity_poly.pdbx_seq_one_letter_code
_entity_poly.pdbx_strand_id
1 'polypeptide(L)' 'MIHAEEILKLKRLINNLYVKHTGQTSEEIEKLLDRDRFFDAASAKGLGLI' A
#
# COMPACT_ATOMS: atom_id res chain seq x y z
N MET A 1 10.91 -23.37 4.33
CA MET A 1 11.40 -21.96 4.38
C MET A 1 11.29 -21.27 3.01
N ILE A 2 10.14 -21.37 2.32
CA ILE A 2 9.92 -20.71 1.00
C ILE A 2 8.80 -19.65 1.11
N HIS A 3 7.81 -19.89 1.96
CA HIS A 3 6.65 -19.00 2.10
C HIS A 3 6.98 -17.60 2.63
N ALA A 4 8.04 -17.46 3.45
CA ALA A 4 8.45 -16.15 3.95
C ALA A 4 8.93 -15.22 2.82
N GLU A 5 9.63 -15.75 1.81
CA GLU A 5 10.06 -14.96 0.65
C GLU A 5 8.91 -14.59 -0.26
N GLU A 6 7.94 -15.49 -0.46
CA GLU A 6 6.74 -15.21 -1.26
C GLU A 6 5.86 -14.15 -0.61
N ILE A 7 5.67 -14.21 0.72
CA ILE A 7 4.94 -13.19 1.47
C ILE A 7 5.61 -11.83 1.33
N LEU A 8 6.95 -11.77 1.42
CA LEU A 8 7.70 -10.52 1.24
C LEU A 8 7.63 -10.00 -0.20
N LYS A 9 7.67 -10.88 -1.20
CA LYS A 9 7.47 -10.51 -2.61
C LYS A 9 6.07 -9.95 -2.83
N LEU A 10 5.05 -10.59 -2.27
CA LEU A 10 3.66 -10.16 -2.40
C LEU A 10 3.45 -8.79 -1.73
N LYS A 11 3.99 -8.58 -0.52
CA LYS A 11 3.98 -7.26 0.15
C LYS A 11 4.56 -6.16 -0.73
N ARG A 12 5.74 -6.40 -1.32
CA ARG A 12 6.38 -5.43 -2.23
C ARG A 12 5.57 -5.16 -3.49
N LEU A 13 4.91 -6.18 -4.03
CA LEU A 13 4.08 -6.05 -5.23
C LEU A 13 2.83 -5.21 -4.94
N ILE A 14 2.18 -5.46 -3.79
CA ILE A 14 1.05 -4.68 -3.30
C ILE A 14 1.48 -3.22 -3.08
N ASN A 15 2.58 -2.97 -2.36
CA ASN A 15 3.07 -1.62 -2.13
C ASN A 15 3.37 -0.87 -3.43
N ASN A 16 4.00 -1.53 -4.42
CA ASN A 16 4.23 -0.93 -5.73
C ASN A 16 2.94 -0.61 -6.49
N LEU A 17 1.92 -1.48 -6.37
CA LEU A 17 0.61 -1.23 -6.99
C LEU A 17 -0.03 0.02 -6.40
N TYR A 18 0.03 0.17 -5.07
CA TYR A 18 -0.43 1.36 -4.37
C TYR A 18 0.34 2.59 -4.82
N VAL A 19 1.67 2.59 -4.79
CA VAL A 19 2.53 3.70 -5.28
C VAL A 19 2.14 4.11 -6.71
N LYS A 20 1.89 3.14 -7.59
CA LYS A 20 1.52 3.40 -8.98
C LYS A 20 0.14 4.04 -9.14
N HIS A 21 -0.84 3.64 -8.32
CA HIS A 21 -2.22 4.15 -8.43
C HIS A 21 -2.43 5.43 -7.62
N THR A 22 -1.74 5.59 -6.50
CA THR A 22 -1.87 6.75 -5.63
C THR A 22 -0.88 7.86 -5.91
N GLY A 23 0.19 7.57 -6.65
CA GLY A 23 1.29 8.50 -6.87
C GLY A 23 2.09 8.82 -5.61
N GLN A 24 1.81 8.14 -4.49
CA GLN A 24 2.51 8.31 -3.22
C GLN A 24 3.78 7.48 -3.18
N THR A 25 4.71 7.86 -2.32
CA THR A 25 5.99 7.14 -2.17
C THR A 25 5.81 5.82 -1.44
N SER A 26 6.74 4.87 -1.65
CA SER A 26 6.69 3.57 -0.97
C SER A 26 6.76 3.70 0.56
N GLU A 27 7.44 4.72 1.08
CA GLU A 27 7.47 5.03 2.53
C GLU A 27 6.12 5.51 3.05
N GLU A 28 5.40 6.34 2.28
CA GLU A 28 4.05 6.78 2.65
C GLU A 28 3.07 5.62 2.65
N ILE A 29 3.14 4.75 1.63
CA ILE A 29 2.32 3.53 1.55
C ILE A 29 2.63 2.57 2.70
N GLU A 30 3.91 2.36 3.04
CA GLU A 30 4.27 1.56 4.22
C GLU A 30 3.70 2.18 5.50
N LYS A 31 3.88 3.48 5.72
CA LYS A 31 3.27 4.18 6.88
C LYS A 31 1.74 4.11 6.88
N LEU A 32 1.11 4.12 5.71
CA LEU A 32 -0.34 4.02 5.54
C LEU A 32 -0.85 2.63 5.93
N LEU A 33 -0.10 1.58 5.59
CA LEU A 33 -0.45 0.18 5.80
C LEU A 33 -0.01 -0.38 7.16
N ASP A 34 0.94 0.25 7.84
CA ASP A 34 1.55 -0.25 9.09
C ASP A 34 0.69 0.00 10.34
N ARG A 35 -0.27 0.92 10.26
CA ARG A 35 -1.33 1.05 11.26
C ARG A 35 -2.64 1.10 10.52
N ASP A 36 -3.62 0.29 10.92
CA ASP A 36 -5.01 0.30 10.45
C ASP A 36 -5.56 1.74 10.30
N ARG A 37 -5.25 2.38 9.17
CA ARG A 37 -5.84 3.63 8.73
C ARG A 37 -7.04 3.23 7.92
N PHE A 38 -8.18 3.27 8.58
CA PHE A 38 -9.45 3.28 7.88
C PHE A 38 -9.52 4.58 7.08
N PHE A 39 -9.32 4.49 5.77
CA PHE A 39 -9.54 5.62 4.88
C PHE A 39 -11.05 5.85 4.80
N ASP A 40 -11.48 7.07 5.11
CA ASP A 40 -12.80 7.51 4.68
C ASP A 40 -12.83 7.64 3.15
N ALA A 41 -14.03 7.66 2.57
CA ALA A 41 -14.20 7.75 1.12
C ALA A 41 -13.55 9.02 0.52
N ALA A 42 -13.43 10.10 1.29
CA ALA A 42 -12.78 11.33 0.85
C ALA A 42 -11.25 11.17 0.75
N SER A 43 -10.65 10.47 1.70
CA SER A 43 -9.23 10.14 1.74
C SER A 43 -8.88 9.18 0.62
N ALA A 44 -9.70 8.15 0.37
CA ALA A 44 -9.50 7.23 -0.76
C ALA A 44 -9.50 7.96 -2.11
N LYS A 45 -10.36 8.97 -2.27
CA LYS A 45 -10.39 9.83 -3.47
C LYS A 45 -9.16 10.73 -3.57
N GLY A 46 -8.73 11.33 -2.47
CA GLY A 46 -7.49 12.13 -2.43
C GLY A 46 -6.23 11.29 -2.68
N LEU A 47 -6.30 10.00 -2.33
CA LEU A 47 -5.29 8.99 -2.61
C LEU A 47 -5.35 8.46 -4.05
N GLY A 48 -6.36 8.79 -4.87
CA GLY A 48 -6.48 8.24 -6.23
C GLY A 48 -6.85 6.74 -6.29
N LEU A 49 -7.36 6.18 -5.19
CA LEU A 49 -7.84 4.79 -5.12
C LEU A 49 -9.28 4.64 -5.65
N ILE A 50 -10.01 5.75 -5.79
CA ILE A 50 -11.37 5.85 -6.37
C ILE A 50 -11.53 7.12 -7.20
#